data_AF-A0A822D241-F1
#
_entry.id   AF-A0A822D241-F1
#
_cell.length_a   1.000
_cell.length_b   1.000
_cell.length_c   1.000
_cell.angle_alpha   90.00
_cell.angle_beta   90.00
_cell.angle_gamma   90.00
#
_symmetry.space_group_name_H-M   'P 1'
#
loop_
_entity.id
_entity.type
_entity.pdbx_description
1 polymer ?
#
loop_
_entity_poly.entity_id
_entity_poly.type
_entity_poly.pdbx_seq_one_letter_code
_entity_poly.pdbx_strand_id
1 'polypeptide(L)'
;MSIPTYGLSFILEDNNKYNINDRLLGQGFPGRITHKKGILAAYEICDLIKQENYRKFFDNNTLLFMAHKLNKLIIYDDTERFILNNNIIRNGTIEYKSNIIINNNIAGVLVHYIDMDDYIGLSCNRGQYPITSLVSQIFSLNKSSLQTTTIKNSTQFNNLCSGISQNQLIEDKSDCRYYYLCQLNNSKPISHLQCPQYMTFSTKEKICTYQHSVSLIYNYIYLDIDFFKSLTNIKINF
;
A
#
# COMPACT_ATOMS: atom_id res chain seq x y z
N MET A 1 -4.97 0.30 -8.52
CA MET A 1 -3.99 -0.81 -8.47
C MET A 1 -3.57 -1.01 -7.02
N SER A 2 -3.33 -2.25 -6.58
CA SER A 2 -2.93 -2.55 -5.20
C SER A 2 -1.41 -2.65 -5.06
N ILE A 3 -0.86 -2.16 -3.95
CA ILE A 3 0.53 -2.34 -3.54
C ILE A 3 0.51 -3.11 -2.22
N PRO A 4 0.99 -4.37 -2.20
CA PRO A 4 1.01 -5.16 -0.98
C PRO A 4 2.17 -4.74 -0.07
N THR A 5 1.93 -4.72 1.23
CA THR A 5 2.92 -4.57 2.32
C THR A 5 3.26 -5.94 2.93
N TYR A 6 3.05 -7.00 2.15
CA TYR A 6 3.39 -8.36 2.52
C TYR A 6 4.03 -9.06 1.32
N GLY A 7 4.75 -10.14 1.60
CA GLY A 7 5.27 -11.05 0.60
C GLY A 7 4.59 -12.41 0.65
N LEU A 8 4.79 -13.17 -0.40
CA LEU A 8 4.39 -14.57 -0.49
C LEU A 8 5.57 -15.47 -0.16
N SER A 9 5.33 -16.49 0.65
CA SER A 9 6.32 -17.49 1.00
C SER A 9 6.05 -18.81 0.29
N PHE A 10 7.12 -19.55 0.00
CA PHE A 10 7.07 -20.82 -0.72
C PHE A 10 8.08 -21.81 -0.12
N ILE A 11 7.75 -23.09 -0.23
CA ILE A 11 8.66 -24.19 0.08
C ILE A 11 9.03 -24.87 -1.23
N LEU A 12 10.31 -24.81 -1.59
CA LEU A 12 10.89 -25.39 -2.80
C LEU A 12 11.12 -26.89 -2.64
N GLU A 13 11.02 -27.64 -3.72
CA GLU A 13 11.36 -29.07 -3.78
C GLU A 13 12.88 -29.29 -3.62
N ASP A 14 13.68 -28.39 -4.19
CA ASP A 14 15.14 -28.47 -4.18
C ASP A 14 15.74 -27.20 -3.55
N ASN A 15 16.60 -27.39 -2.54
CA ASN A 15 17.27 -26.30 -1.82
C ASN A 15 18.18 -25.45 -2.71
N ASN A 16 18.61 -25.97 -3.86
CA ASN A 16 19.52 -25.30 -4.79
C ASN A 16 18.79 -24.57 -5.93
N LYS A 17 17.45 -24.58 -5.93
CA LYS A 17 16.61 -24.05 -7.00
C LYS A 17 15.64 -23.00 -6.46
N TYR A 18 16.00 -21.74 -6.62
CA TYR A 18 15.28 -20.59 -6.07
C TYR A 18 14.86 -19.57 -7.16
N ASN A 19 14.74 -20.03 -8.40
CA ASN A 19 14.30 -19.23 -9.53
C ASN A 19 12.77 -19.31 -9.69
N ILE A 20 12.24 -18.35 -10.42
CA ILE A 20 10.85 -18.38 -10.87
C ILE A 20 10.63 -19.63 -11.73
N ASN A 21 9.50 -20.32 -11.51
CA ASN A 21 9.09 -21.60 -12.10
C ASN A 21 9.77 -22.85 -11.53
N ASP A 22 10.61 -22.73 -10.50
CA ASP A 22 11.09 -23.91 -9.78
C ASP A 22 9.96 -24.62 -9.02
N ARG A 23 10.10 -25.93 -8.84
CA ARG A 23 9.04 -26.78 -8.25
C ARG A 23 8.87 -26.51 -6.76
N LEU A 24 7.61 -26.55 -6.32
CA LEU A 24 7.19 -26.29 -4.95
C LEU A 24 6.70 -27.58 -4.27
N LEU A 25 6.95 -27.73 -2.98
CA LEU A 25 6.42 -28.84 -2.15
C LEU A 25 4.99 -28.59 -1.65
N GLY A 26 4.50 -27.35 -1.74
CA GLY A 26 3.15 -27.00 -1.30
C GLY A 26 3.03 -25.56 -0.81
N GLN A 27 2.10 -25.33 0.11
CA GLN A 27 1.89 -24.02 0.73
C GLN A 27 3.17 -23.53 1.42
N GLY A 28 3.39 -22.21 1.39
CA GLY A 28 4.52 -21.58 2.05
C GLY A 28 4.57 -21.77 3.56
N PHE A 29 5.64 -21.27 4.18
CA PHE A 29 5.82 -21.32 5.62
C PHE A 29 5.14 -20.11 6.31
N PRO A 30 4.65 -20.27 7.55
CA PRO A 30 4.01 -19.18 8.27
C PRO A 30 5.04 -18.22 8.87
N GLY A 31 4.66 -16.95 8.98
CA GLY A 31 5.38 -15.95 9.76
C GLY A 31 5.26 -16.17 11.27
N ARG A 32 6.18 -15.56 12.03
CA ARG A 32 6.21 -15.66 13.51
C ARG A 32 5.06 -14.89 14.17
N ILE A 33 4.54 -13.85 13.52
CA ILE A 33 3.51 -12.95 14.02
C ILE A 33 2.22 -13.18 13.23
N THR A 34 2.30 -13.23 11.90
CA THR A 34 1.10 -13.42 11.05
C THR A 34 0.50 -14.81 11.19
N HIS A 35 1.30 -15.82 11.54
CA HIS A 35 0.91 -17.23 11.70
C HIS A 35 0.19 -17.85 10.48
N LYS A 36 0.21 -17.18 9.33
CA LYS A 36 -0.50 -17.60 8.12
C LYS A 36 0.47 -18.20 7.12
N LYS A 37 0.25 -19.46 6.75
CA LYS A 37 1.06 -20.13 5.72
C LYS A 37 0.98 -19.38 4.38
N GLY A 38 2.13 -19.16 3.76
CA GLY A 38 2.23 -18.54 2.43
C GLY A 38 2.22 -17.02 2.42
N ILE A 39 2.02 -16.35 3.56
CA ILE A 39 2.01 -14.89 3.66
C ILE A 39 2.96 -14.46 4.77
N LEU A 40 3.76 -13.43 4.50
CA LEU A 40 4.67 -12.82 5.47
C LEU A 40 4.53 -11.31 5.40
N ALA A 41 4.33 -10.64 6.55
CA ALA A 41 4.28 -9.18 6.58
C ALA A 41 5.67 -8.58 6.26
N ALA A 42 5.72 -7.33 5.77
CA ALA A 42 6.98 -6.68 5.40
C ALA A 42 7.98 -6.62 6.57
N TYR A 43 7.49 -6.37 7.79
CA TYR A 43 8.33 -6.40 8.98
C TYR A 43 8.91 -7.80 9.27
N GLU A 44 8.14 -8.87 9.07
CA GLU A 44 8.63 -10.24 9.24
C GLU A 44 9.71 -10.56 8.21
N ILE A 45 9.53 -10.11 6.97
CA ILE A 45 10.51 -10.31 5.89
C ILE A 45 11.82 -9.57 6.22
N CYS A 46 11.73 -8.33 6.70
CA CYS A 46 12.90 -7.57 7.17
C CYS A 46 13.64 -8.30 8.29
N ASP A 47 12.93 -8.87 9.27
CA ASP A 47 13.53 -9.64 10.36
C ASP A 47 14.17 -10.93 9.86
N LEU A 48 13.55 -11.64 8.91
CA LEU A 48 14.13 -12.84 8.28
C LEU A 48 15.45 -12.52 7.55
N ILE A 49 15.49 -11.40 6.81
CA ILE A 49 16.68 -10.97 6.07
C ILE A 49 17.80 -10.58 7.03
N LYS A 50 17.50 -9.78 8.07
CA LYS A 50 18.52 -9.23 8.97
C LYS A 50 18.97 -10.20 10.07
N GLN A 51 18.04 -10.93 10.66
CA GLN A 51 18.26 -11.71 11.87
C GLN A 51 18.41 -13.21 11.56
N GLU A 52 17.80 -13.69 10.47
CA GLU A 52 17.83 -15.11 10.10
C GLU A 52 18.70 -15.42 8.86
N ASN A 53 19.52 -14.49 8.38
CA ASN A 53 20.45 -14.69 7.26
C ASN A 53 19.76 -15.15 5.96
N TYR A 54 18.55 -14.65 5.66
CA TYR A 54 17.98 -14.84 4.32
C TYR A 54 18.76 -14.01 3.31
N ARG A 55 19.15 -14.63 2.19
CA ARG A 55 19.85 -13.93 1.11
C ARG A 55 18.82 -13.23 0.23
N LYS A 56 18.84 -11.90 0.26
CA LYS A 56 18.05 -11.05 -0.63
C LYS A 56 18.70 -10.95 -2.01
N PHE A 57 17.90 -10.98 -3.06
CA PHE A 57 18.30 -10.72 -4.44
C PHE A 57 17.14 -10.12 -5.24
N PHE A 58 17.46 -9.51 -6.38
CA PHE A 58 16.47 -8.95 -7.29
C PHE A 58 16.55 -9.70 -8.62
N ASP A 59 15.42 -10.13 -9.15
CA ASP A 59 15.37 -10.77 -10.46
C ASP A 59 15.01 -9.75 -11.55
N ASN A 60 15.96 -9.49 -12.44
CA ASN A 60 15.81 -8.53 -13.53
C ASN A 60 14.75 -8.95 -14.57
N ASN A 61 14.45 -10.25 -14.67
CA ASN A 61 13.48 -10.74 -15.65
C ASN A 61 12.04 -10.50 -15.19
N THR A 62 11.73 -10.78 -13.92
CA THR A 62 10.39 -10.58 -13.35
C THR A 62 10.18 -9.25 -12.64
N LEU A 63 11.26 -8.50 -12.40
CA LEU A 63 11.26 -7.24 -11.66
C LEU A 63 10.78 -7.40 -10.21
N LEU A 64 11.11 -8.52 -9.57
CA LEU A 64 10.68 -8.86 -8.21
C LEU A 64 11.86 -8.94 -7.25
N PHE A 65 11.63 -8.50 -6.01
CA PHE A 65 12.52 -8.84 -4.91
C PHE A 65 12.21 -10.23 -4.40
N MET A 66 13.30 -10.98 -4.15
CA MET A 66 13.24 -12.31 -3.59
C MET A 66 14.22 -12.44 -2.44
N ALA A 67 13.87 -13.27 -1.47
CA ALA A 67 14.76 -13.66 -0.39
C ALA A 67 14.67 -15.16 -0.18
N HIS A 68 15.81 -15.84 -0.04
CA HIS A 68 15.82 -17.28 0.14
C HIS A 68 16.70 -17.74 1.31
N LYS A 69 16.38 -18.91 1.86
CA LYS A 69 17.23 -19.68 2.77
C LYS A 69 16.85 -21.15 2.70
N LEU A 70 17.79 -22.02 2.31
CA LEU A 70 17.49 -23.45 2.05
C LEU A 70 16.33 -23.57 1.04
N ASN A 71 15.35 -24.44 1.28
CA ASN A 71 14.12 -24.54 0.48
C ASN A 71 13.09 -23.44 0.72
N LYS A 72 13.38 -22.40 1.52
CA LYS A 72 12.41 -21.32 1.77
C LYS A 72 12.67 -20.17 0.83
N LEU A 73 11.66 -19.83 0.03
CA LEU A 73 11.67 -18.68 -0.88
C LEU A 73 10.58 -17.68 -0.45
N ILE A 74 10.90 -16.40 -0.55
CA ILE A 74 10.00 -15.28 -0.30
C ILE A 74 10.03 -14.39 -1.53
N ILE A 75 8.88 -13.99 -2.03
CA ILE A 75 8.71 -12.99 -3.09
C ILE A 75 7.96 -11.81 -2.48
N TYR A 76 8.48 -10.60 -2.60
CA TYR A 76 7.91 -9.44 -1.92
C TYR A 76 8.21 -8.13 -2.64
N ASP A 77 7.54 -7.06 -2.21
CA ASP A 77 7.85 -5.71 -2.65
C ASP A 77 8.75 -4.98 -1.65
N ASP A 78 9.68 -4.17 -2.15
CA ASP A 78 10.65 -3.47 -1.33
C ASP A 78 10.83 -2.01 -1.81
N THR A 79 11.14 -1.14 -0.86
CA THR A 79 11.51 0.26 -1.10
C THR A 79 12.99 0.44 -1.44
N GLU A 80 13.80 -0.61 -1.28
CA GLU A 80 15.23 -0.54 -1.55
C GLU A 80 15.53 -0.45 -3.05
N ARG A 81 16.56 0.34 -3.40
CA ARG A 81 16.98 0.52 -4.78
C ARG A 81 17.55 -0.78 -5.37
N PHE A 82 17.37 -0.97 -6.68
CA PHE A 82 17.98 -2.06 -7.43
C PHE A 82 18.57 -1.56 -8.75
N ILE A 83 19.53 -2.32 -9.28
CA ILE A 83 20.20 -2.02 -10.55
C ILE A 83 19.58 -2.88 -11.65
N LEU A 84 18.95 -2.23 -12.62
CA LEU A 84 18.51 -2.81 -13.88
C LEU A 84 19.59 -2.64 -14.94
N ASN A 85 20.29 -3.73 -15.27
CA ASN A 85 21.35 -3.76 -16.28
C ASN A 85 22.42 -2.67 -16.06
N ASN A 86 23.43 -2.59 -16.92
CA ASN A 86 24.62 -1.73 -16.73
C ASN A 86 24.31 -0.22 -16.83
N ASN A 87 23.49 0.36 -15.92
CA ASN A 87 23.42 1.78 -15.49
C ASN A 87 22.00 2.29 -15.11
N ILE A 88 20.94 1.47 -15.10
CA ILE A 88 19.60 1.96 -14.71
C ILE A 88 19.34 1.63 -13.23
N ILE A 89 19.48 2.62 -12.36
CA ILE A 89 19.10 2.48 -10.95
C ILE A 89 17.61 2.77 -10.82
N ARG A 90 16.85 1.84 -10.21
CA ARG A 90 15.44 2.05 -9.84
C ARG A 90 15.32 2.11 -8.33
N ASN A 91 14.36 2.90 -7.86
CA ASN A 91 14.15 3.18 -6.45
C ASN A 91 13.24 2.16 -5.74
N GLY A 92 13.37 0.87 -6.07
CA GLY A 92 12.56 -0.20 -5.49
C GLY A 92 11.28 -0.51 -6.25
N THR A 93 10.71 -1.68 -5.97
CA THR A 93 9.51 -2.16 -6.69
C THR A 93 8.28 -1.33 -6.31
N ILE A 94 8.24 -0.80 -5.07
CA ILE A 94 7.19 0.11 -4.61
C ILE A 94 7.16 1.39 -5.43
N GLU A 95 8.31 2.04 -5.66
CA GLU A 95 8.36 3.25 -6.48
C GLU A 95 8.05 2.93 -7.95
N TYR A 96 8.59 1.82 -8.47
CA TYR A 96 8.29 1.37 -9.83
C TYR A 96 6.79 1.16 -10.06
N LYS A 97 6.11 0.44 -9.17
CA LYS A 97 4.66 0.23 -9.21
C LYS A 97 3.91 1.55 -9.06
N SER A 98 4.31 2.42 -8.13
CA SER A 98 3.66 3.72 -7.94
C SER A 98 3.72 4.58 -9.22
N ASN A 99 4.88 4.61 -9.89
CA ASN A 99 5.05 5.32 -11.16
C ASN A 99 4.20 4.73 -12.29
N ILE A 100 4.01 3.40 -12.33
CA ILE A 100 3.08 2.76 -13.28
C ILE A 100 1.65 3.28 -13.06
N ILE A 101 1.20 3.40 -11.80
CA ILE A 101 -0.15 3.90 -11.49
C ILE A 101 -0.34 5.33 -12.02
N ILE A 102 0.63 6.20 -11.75
CA ILE A 102 0.60 7.60 -12.17
C ILE A 102 0.65 7.73 -13.70
N ASN A 103 1.60 7.06 -14.34
CA ASN A 103 1.79 7.16 -15.80
C ASN A 103 0.59 6.62 -16.59
N ASN A 104 -0.17 5.68 -16.00
CA ASN A 104 -1.37 5.12 -16.60
C ASN A 104 -2.67 5.85 -16.19
N ASN A 105 -2.58 7.02 -15.53
CA ASN A 105 -3.74 7.79 -15.06
C ASN A 105 -4.74 6.96 -14.22
N ILE A 106 -4.25 5.99 -13.45
CA ILE A 106 -5.11 5.21 -12.56
C ILE A 106 -5.50 6.09 -11.38
N ALA A 107 -6.80 6.15 -11.09
CA ALA A 107 -7.40 7.12 -10.15
C ALA A 107 -6.87 7.03 -8.70
N GLY A 108 -6.21 5.93 -8.32
CA GLY A 108 -5.66 5.77 -6.99
C GLY A 108 -4.92 4.46 -6.77
N VAL A 109 -4.34 4.38 -5.57
CA VAL A 109 -3.59 3.24 -5.07
C VAL A 109 -4.25 2.71 -3.80
N LEU A 110 -4.37 1.39 -3.71
CA LEU A 110 -4.72 0.68 -2.49
C LEU A 110 -3.43 0.14 -1.89
N VAL A 111 -3.17 0.42 -0.61
CA VAL A 111 -2.05 -0.20 0.13
C VAL A 111 -2.63 -1.33 0.99
N HIS A 112 -2.16 -2.55 0.77
CA HIS A 112 -2.75 -3.77 1.35
C HIS A 112 -1.68 -4.53 2.17
N TYR A 113 -1.72 -4.58 3.49
CA TYR A 113 -2.56 -3.82 4.43
C TYR A 113 -1.67 -2.97 5.34
N ILE A 114 -2.20 -1.89 5.87
CA ILE A 114 -1.43 -0.91 6.66
C ILE A 114 -0.72 -1.53 7.89
N ASP A 115 -1.31 -2.57 8.49
CA ASP A 115 -0.81 -3.30 9.65
C ASP A 115 0.30 -4.30 9.31
N MET A 116 0.50 -4.63 8.03
CA MET A 116 1.60 -5.49 7.56
C MET A 116 2.85 -4.72 7.13
N ASP A 117 2.74 -3.39 7.01
CA ASP A 117 3.91 -2.51 6.88
C ASP A 117 4.70 -2.47 8.19
N ASP A 118 5.95 -1.98 8.18
CA ASP A 118 6.71 -1.76 9.42
C ASP A 118 6.18 -0.53 10.17
N TYR A 119 4.99 -0.66 10.74
CA TYR A 119 4.23 0.42 11.37
C TYR A 119 4.90 0.95 12.64
N ILE A 120 5.71 0.13 13.32
CA ILE A 120 6.50 0.54 14.49
C ILE A 120 7.85 1.13 14.05
N GLY A 121 8.40 0.67 12.93
CA GLY A 121 9.68 1.11 12.38
C GLY A 121 10.91 0.41 12.96
N LEU A 122 10.74 -0.76 13.57
CA LEU A 122 11.79 -1.48 14.30
C LEU A 122 12.43 -2.61 13.50
N SER A 123 11.70 -3.23 12.58
CA SER A 123 12.20 -4.41 11.84
C SER A 123 13.05 -4.00 10.64
N CYS A 124 12.59 -3.02 9.86
CA CYS A 124 13.23 -2.61 8.61
C CYS A 124 14.28 -1.50 8.79
N ASN A 125 14.35 -0.80 9.93
CA ASN A 125 15.24 0.36 10.17
C ASN A 125 15.07 1.47 9.13
N ARG A 126 13.85 1.70 8.66
CA ARG A 126 13.52 2.71 7.64
C ARG A 126 12.46 3.71 8.12
N GLY A 127 12.28 3.81 9.44
CA GLY A 127 11.20 4.58 10.05
C GLY A 127 9.86 3.85 10.00
N GLN A 128 8.82 4.52 10.48
CA GLN A 128 7.46 4.00 10.51
C GLN A 128 6.83 4.00 9.11
N TYR A 129 6.10 2.93 8.79
CA TYR A 129 5.37 2.78 7.54
C TYR A 129 6.22 3.02 6.29
N PRO A 130 7.38 2.37 6.13
CA PRO A 130 8.31 2.67 5.04
C PRO A 130 7.70 2.48 3.65
N ILE A 131 6.80 1.52 3.45
CA ILE A 131 6.13 1.32 2.16
C ILE A 131 5.03 2.37 1.97
N THR A 132 4.14 2.51 2.95
CA THR A 132 2.96 3.38 2.85
C THR A 132 3.35 4.85 2.74
N SER A 133 4.38 5.27 3.49
CA SER A 133 4.91 6.64 3.44
C SER A 133 5.53 6.97 2.08
N LEU A 134 6.28 6.04 1.49
CA LEU A 134 6.84 6.20 0.14
C LEU A 134 5.75 6.34 -0.92
N VAL A 135 4.72 5.48 -0.86
CA VAL A 135 3.56 5.59 -1.75
C VAL A 135 2.91 6.96 -1.59
N SER A 136 2.59 7.38 -0.35
CA SER A 136 1.99 8.70 -0.08
C SER A 136 2.83 9.86 -0.65
N GLN A 137 4.15 9.80 -0.49
CA GLN A 137 5.09 10.81 -1.00
C GLN A 137 5.03 10.90 -2.53
N ILE A 138 5.12 9.77 -3.24
CA ILE A 138 5.12 9.73 -4.71
C ILE A 138 3.82 10.30 -5.28
N PHE A 139 2.68 9.96 -4.70
CA PHE A 139 1.38 10.47 -5.15
C PHE A 139 1.16 11.95 -4.77
N SER A 140 1.75 12.41 -3.67
CA SER A 140 1.68 13.82 -3.26
C SER A 140 2.49 14.73 -4.18
N LEU A 141 3.66 14.30 -4.63
CA LEU A 141 4.50 15.07 -5.57
C LEU A 141 3.82 15.26 -6.93
N ASN A 142 3.05 14.27 -7.39
CA ASN A 142 2.29 14.36 -8.65
C ASN A 142 1.00 15.19 -8.54
N LYS A 143 0.54 15.53 -7.34
CA LYS A 143 -0.64 16.40 -7.14
C LYS A 143 -0.39 17.84 -7.57
N SER A 144 0.88 18.23 -7.73
CA SER A 144 1.32 19.56 -8.17
C SER A 144 0.86 19.95 -9.58
N SER A 145 0.31 19.02 -10.37
CA SER A 145 -0.27 19.27 -11.70
C SER A 145 -1.80 19.33 -11.74
N LEU A 146 -2.49 18.99 -10.64
CA LEU A 146 -3.93 19.20 -10.51
C LEU A 146 -4.14 20.59 -9.94
N GLN A 147 -4.53 21.53 -10.81
CA GLN A 147 -4.98 22.86 -10.41
C GLN A 147 -5.98 22.70 -9.26
N THR A 148 -5.55 23.04 -8.05
CA THR A 148 -6.47 23.38 -6.97
C THR A 148 -7.35 24.48 -7.51
N THR A 149 -8.62 24.17 -7.78
CA THR A 149 -9.64 25.19 -7.98
C THR A 149 -9.64 26.02 -6.70
N THR A 150 -8.98 27.17 -6.76
CA THR A 150 -8.95 28.16 -5.72
C THR A 150 -10.38 28.48 -5.36
N ILE A 151 -10.73 28.27 -4.10
CA ILE A 151 -12.00 28.72 -3.55
C ILE A 151 -12.08 30.21 -3.85
N LYS A 152 -13.06 30.62 -4.66
CA LYS A 152 -13.44 32.03 -4.78
C LYS A 152 -13.65 32.55 -3.36
N ASN A 153 -12.89 33.56 -2.97
CA ASN A 153 -13.00 34.24 -1.67
C ASN A 153 -14.46 34.64 -1.41
N SER A 154 -15.20 33.75 -0.74
CA SER A 154 -16.44 34.10 -0.09
C SER A 154 -16.12 34.24 1.39
N THR A 155 -16.52 35.36 1.95
CA THR A 155 -16.21 35.86 3.28
C THR A 155 -16.82 35.04 4.42
N GLN A 156 -17.29 33.81 4.17
CA GLN A 156 -18.05 32.99 5.12
C GLN A 156 -17.27 31.82 5.75
N PHE A 157 -16.09 31.45 5.23
CA PHE A 157 -15.35 30.26 5.70
C PHE A 157 -14.24 30.54 6.72
N ASN A 158 -14.03 31.80 7.10
CA ASN A 158 -12.88 32.20 7.94
C ASN A 158 -12.90 31.62 9.37
N ASN A 159 -14.05 31.15 9.85
CA ASN A 159 -14.22 30.64 11.21
C ASN A 159 -14.75 29.19 11.26
N LEU A 160 -14.78 28.46 10.14
CA LEU A 160 -15.37 27.12 10.09
C LEU A 160 -14.66 26.13 11.03
N CYS A 161 -13.36 26.30 11.23
CA CYS A 161 -12.54 25.47 12.11
C CYS A 161 -12.24 26.16 13.47
N SER A 162 -12.92 27.25 13.82
CA SER A 162 -12.71 27.94 15.09
C SER A 162 -13.26 27.11 16.26
N GLY A 163 -12.45 26.90 17.29
CA GLY A 163 -12.86 26.22 18.53
C GLY A 163 -12.73 24.69 18.54
N ILE A 164 -11.94 24.12 17.63
CA ILE A 164 -11.70 22.67 17.57
C ILE A 164 -10.62 22.26 18.58
N SER A 165 -10.87 21.20 19.34
CA SER A 165 -9.93 20.66 20.33
C SER A 165 -8.95 19.62 19.76
N GLN A 166 -9.19 19.17 18.52
CA GLN A 166 -8.35 18.23 17.78
C GLN A 166 -8.58 18.34 16.27
N ASN A 167 -7.70 17.74 15.48
CA ASN A 167 -7.90 17.63 14.03
C ASN A 167 -9.20 16.89 13.75
N GLN A 168 -10.05 17.43 12.88
CA GLN A 168 -11.34 16.84 12.58
C GLN A 168 -11.82 17.09 11.16
N LEU A 169 -12.71 16.20 10.72
CA LEU A 169 -13.44 16.32 9.47
C LEU A 169 -14.81 16.98 9.74
N ILE A 170 -15.08 18.07 9.03
CA ILE A 170 -16.32 18.82 9.11
C ILE A 170 -17.08 18.66 7.80
N GLU A 171 -18.39 18.41 7.87
CA GLU A 171 -19.21 18.31 6.66
C GLU A 171 -19.28 19.64 5.88
N ASP A 172 -19.44 19.56 4.57
CA ASP A 172 -19.97 20.70 3.82
C ASP A 172 -21.51 20.67 3.88
N LYS A 173 -22.09 21.69 4.54
CA LYS A 173 -23.53 21.85 4.69
C LYS A 173 -24.26 22.16 3.37
N SER A 174 -23.54 22.66 2.37
CA SER A 174 -24.09 22.99 1.06
C SER A 174 -24.05 21.81 0.08
N ASP A 175 -23.06 20.93 0.21
CA ASP A 175 -22.92 19.75 -0.64
C ASP A 175 -22.37 18.56 0.15
N CYS A 176 -23.23 17.60 0.46
CA CYS A 176 -22.90 16.40 1.24
C CYS A 176 -21.84 15.51 0.58
N ARG A 177 -21.50 15.74 -0.70
CA ARG A 177 -20.40 15.05 -1.39
C ARG A 177 -19.04 15.60 -0.99
N TYR A 178 -18.99 16.69 -0.23
CA TYR A 178 -17.75 17.33 0.19
C TYR A 178 -17.64 17.47 1.70
N TYR A 179 -16.40 17.62 2.16
CA TYR A 179 -16.06 17.84 3.55
C TYR A 179 -14.77 18.65 3.68
N TYR A 180 -14.59 19.27 4.83
CA TYR A 180 -13.45 20.11 5.19
C TYR A 180 -12.52 19.39 6.15
N LEU A 181 -11.23 19.51 5.90
CA LEU A 181 -10.17 19.12 6.84
C LEU A 181 -9.84 20.31 7.73
N CYS A 182 -10.06 20.17 9.04
CA CYS A 182 -9.65 21.17 10.03
C CYS A 182 -8.51 20.63 10.88
N GLN A 183 -7.49 21.46 11.08
CA GLN A 183 -6.34 21.15 11.92
C GLN A 183 -6.37 22.01 13.20
N LEU A 184 -5.95 21.43 14.32
CA LEU A 184 -5.82 22.13 15.60
C LEU A 184 -5.04 23.44 15.41
N ASN A 185 -5.53 24.52 16.04
CA ASN A 185 -4.99 25.89 15.97
C ASN A 185 -5.13 26.61 14.61
N ASN A 186 -5.80 26.02 13.62
CA ASN A 186 -6.18 26.71 12.39
C ASN A 186 -7.68 27.05 12.43
N SER A 187 -8.01 28.35 12.30
CA SER A 187 -9.41 28.82 12.20
C SER A 187 -10.05 28.53 10.84
N LYS A 188 -9.22 28.27 9.82
CA LYS A 188 -9.64 27.96 8.45
C LYS A 188 -9.39 26.50 8.10
N PRO A 189 -10.24 25.90 7.25
CA PRO A 189 -10.00 24.55 6.76
C PRO A 189 -8.75 24.51 5.89
N ILE A 190 -7.90 23.51 6.12
CA ILE A 190 -6.68 23.31 5.34
C ILE A 190 -6.97 22.76 3.94
N SER A 191 -8.15 22.15 3.74
CA SER A 191 -8.58 21.62 2.46
C SER A 191 -10.09 21.42 2.42
N HIS A 192 -10.65 21.51 1.22
CA HIS A 192 -12.01 21.14 0.87
C HIS A 192 -11.95 19.95 -0.08
N LEU A 193 -12.43 18.78 0.36
CA LEU A 193 -12.25 17.50 -0.32
C LEU A 193 -13.60 16.93 -0.73
N GLN A 194 -13.60 16.26 -1.89
CA GLN A 194 -14.76 15.51 -2.38
C GLN A 194 -14.65 14.04 -1.95
N CYS A 195 -15.76 13.46 -1.51
CA CYS A 195 -15.91 12.03 -1.36
C CYS A 195 -15.77 11.30 -2.71
N PRO A 196 -15.38 10.01 -2.69
CA PRO A 196 -15.41 9.17 -3.88
C PRO A 196 -16.77 9.20 -4.58
N GLN A 197 -16.78 8.91 -5.88
CA GLN A 197 -18.00 8.99 -6.70
C GLN A 197 -19.14 8.15 -6.08
N TYR A 198 -20.34 8.74 -6.02
CA TYR A 198 -21.56 8.16 -5.44
C TYR A 198 -21.55 7.97 -3.91
N MET A 199 -20.60 8.58 -3.19
CA MET A 199 -20.58 8.63 -1.72
C MET A 199 -20.90 10.03 -1.18
N THR A 200 -21.38 10.07 0.06
CA THR A 200 -21.63 11.28 0.85
C THR A 200 -20.92 11.20 2.20
N PHE A 201 -20.46 12.35 2.71
CA PHE A 201 -19.76 12.42 3.99
C PHE A 201 -20.73 12.19 5.16
N SER A 202 -20.44 11.20 6.01
CA SER A 202 -21.20 10.89 7.23
C SER A 202 -20.69 11.72 8.39
N THR A 203 -21.54 12.58 8.96
CA THR A 203 -21.21 13.36 10.17
C THR A 203 -21.03 12.50 11.41
N LYS A 204 -21.73 11.36 11.46
CA LYS A 204 -21.70 10.42 12.58
C LYS A 204 -20.40 9.61 12.60
N GLU A 205 -20.03 9.04 11.46
CA GLU A 205 -18.87 8.14 11.36
C GLU A 205 -17.59 8.86 10.92
N LYS A 206 -17.72 10.13 10.49
CA LYS A 206 -16.61 10.95 9.97
C LYS A 206 -15.88 10.30 8.78
N ILE A 207 -16.62 9.60 7.93
CA ILE A 207 -16.12 8.93 6.72
C ILE A 207 -17.09 9.14 5.55
N CYS A 208 -16.60 8.95 4.32
CA CYS A 208 -17.46 8.90 3.13
C CYS A 208 -18.16 7.55 3.06
N THR A 209 -19.50 7.58 2.97
CA THR A 209 -20.36 6.40 2.99
C THR A 209 -21.36 6.45 1.85
N TYR A 210 -21.93 5.32 1.47
CA TYR A 210 -23.04 5.29 0.51
C TYR A 210 -24.32 5.81 1.17
N GLN A 211 -25.14 6.52 0.41
CA GLN A 211 -26.42 7.12 0.85
C GLN A 211 -27.41 6.11 1.44
N HIS A 212 -27.21 4.82 1.18
CA HIS A 212 -27.90 3.70 1.81
C HIS A 212 -26.87 2.79 2.47
N SER A 213 -26.79 2.86 3.81
CA SER A 213 -26.00 1.96 4.62
C SER A 213 -26.52 0.52 4.47
N VAL A 214 -25.94 -0.23 3.52
CA VAL A 214 -26.09 -1.69 3.45
C VAL A 214 -24.76 -2.31 3.86
N SER A 215 -24.81 -2.94 5.03
CA SER A 215 -23.81 -3.87 5.56
C SER A 215 -23.50 -4.95 4.52
N LEU A 216 -22.39 -4.82 3.80
CA LEU A 216 -21.77 -5.92 3.05
C LEU A 216 -20.23 -5.76 3.08
N ILE A 217 -19.64 -5.98 4.25
CA ILE A 217 -18.22 -6.33 4.37
C ILE A 217 -18.19 -7.85 4.56
N TYR A 218 -18.08 -8.62 3.48
CA TYR A 218 -17.57 -10.00 3.44
C TYR A 218 -17.74 -10.47 1.99
N ASN A 219 -16.75 -10.21 1.12
CA ASN A 219 -16.47 -11.03 -0.07
C ASN A 219 -15.34 -10.51 -0.99
N TYR A 220 -14.72 -9.36 -0.72
CA TYR A 220 -13.63 -8.85 -1.59
C TYR A 220 -12.26 -9.52 -1.40
N ILE A 221 -12.14 -10.54 -0.55
CA ILE A 221 -10.85 -11.18 -0.21
C ILE A 221 -10.30 -12.08 -1.34
N TYR A 222 -11.10 -12.44 -2.34
CA TYR A 222 -10.71 -13.46 -3.34
C TYR A 222 -10.06 -12.93 -4.63
N LEU A 223 -10.07 -11.62 -4.91
CA LEU A 223 -9.67 -11.12 -6.24
C LEU A 223 -8.16 -10.91 -6.45
N ASP A 224 -7.35 -10.76 -5.39
CA ASP A 224 -5.91 -10.47 -5.54
C ASP A 224 -5.04 -11.72 -5.83
N ILE A 225 -5.53 -12.93 -5.54
CA ILE A 225 -4.79 -14.17 -5.82
C ILE A 225 -4.78 -14.47 -7.33
N ASP A 226 -5.88 -14.20 -8.03
CA ASP A 226 -6.01 -14.53 -9.45
C ASP A 226 -5.24 -13.56 -10.36
N PHE A 227 -5.01 -12.32 -9.94
CA PHE A 227 -4.14 -11.39 -10.67
C PHE A 227 -2.67 -11.84 -10.66
N PHE A 228 -2.17 -12.33 -9.51
CA PHE A 228 -0.83 -12.93 -9.41
C PHE A 228 -0.71 -14.25 -10.18
N LYS A 229 -1.77 -15.06 -10.23
CA LYS A 229 -1.82 -16.26 -11.11
C LYS A 229 -1.81 -15.92 -12.59
N SER A 230 -2.31 -14.75 -13.00
CA SER A 230 -2.26 -14.35 -14.42
C SER A 230 -0.88 -13.83 -14.85
N LEU A 231 -0.12 -13.26 -13.91
CA LEU A 231 1.23 -12.73 -14.15
C LEU A 231 2.34 -13.78 -14.04
N THR A 232 2.03 -14.94 -13.47
CA THR A 232 2.98 -16.02 -13.31
C THR A 232 2.39 -17.28 -13.95
N ASN A 233 3.05 -17.88 -14.93
CA ASN A 233 2.67 -19.19 -15.49
C ASN A 233 2.88 -20.33 -14.47
N ILE A 234 2.49 -20.13 -13.21
CA ILE A 234 2.62 -21.09 -12.13
C ILE A 234 1.35 -21.94 -12.14
N LYS A 235 1.44 -23.12 -12.76
CA LYS A 235 0.47 -24.20 -12.54
C LYS A 235 0.65 -24.75 -11.14
N ILE A 236 -0.15 -24.27 -10.20
CA ILE A 236 -0.32 -24.91 -8.89
C ILE A 236 -1.32 -26.05 -9.10
N ASN A 237 -0.82 -27.28 -9.19
CA ASN A 237 -1.69 -28.46 -9.08
C ASN A 237 -2.02 -28.63 -7.59
N PHE A 238 -3.32 -28.56 -7.27
CA PHE A 238 -3.86 -28.95 -5.96
C PHE A 238 -3.81 -30.46 -5.79
#